data_AF-A0A9N9IN94-F1
#
_entry.id   AF-A0A9N9IN94-F1
#
_cell.length_a   1.000
_cell.length_b   1.000
_cell.length_c   1.000
_cell.angle_alpha   90.00
_cell.angle_beta   90.00
_cell.angle_gamma   90.00
#
_symmetry.space_group_name_H-M   'P 1'
#
loop_
_entity.id
_entity.type
_entity.pdbx_description
1 polymer ?
#
loop_
_entity_poly.entity_id
_entity_poly.type
_entity_poly.pdbx_seq_one_letter_code
_entity_poly.pdbx_strand_id
1 'polypeptide(L)'
;GPGDGGIDISGVAAGNEIAIQCKNWANKIGRNVVDELAGVLSKRENRGKIGVVVAPSGYTPGARKAAREHGIILTDVEDLCDDIFDEIAEKQKSKNRF
;
A
#
# COMPACT_ATOMS: atom_id res chain seq x y z
N GLY A 1 21.52 9.68 -5.04
CA GLY A 1 21.72 8.44 -4.26
C GLY A 1 20.41 7.68 -4.23
N PRO A 2 20.39 6.34 -4.09
CA PRO A 2 19.15 5.57 -4.19
C PRO A 2 18.34 5.78 -2.90
N GLY A 3 17.56 6.85 -2.89
CA GLY A 3 16.66 7.22 -1.80
C GLY A 3 15.55 6.19 -1.68
N ASP A 4 15.21 5.87 -0.43
CA ASP A 4 13.98 5.24 0.11
C ASP A 4 13.42 3.93 -0.47
N GLY A 5 13.84 3.48 -1.65
CA GLY A 5 13.32 2.27 -2.29
C GLY A 5 11.83 2.36 -2.66
N GLY A 6 11.23 3.56 -2.62
CA GLY A 6 9.85 3.77 -3.01
C GLY A 6 8.82 3.94 -1.88
N ILE A 7 9.23 4.07 -0.61
CA ILE A 7 8.32 4.54 0.46
C ILE A 7 8.45 6.04 0.61
N ASP A 8 7.42 6.79 0.20
CA ASP A 8 7.39 8.25 0.30
C ASP A 8 6.95 8.72 1.69
N ILE A 9 6.05 7.98 2.35
CA ILE A 9 5.52 8.30 3.68
C ILE A 9 5.45 7.01 4.51
N SER A 10 5.83 7.09 5.79
CA SER A 10 5.57 6.03 6.77
C SER A 10 4.84 6.58 7.99
N GLY A 11 4.05 5.74 8.65
CA GLY A 11 3.22 6.18 9.77
C GLY A 11 2.65 5.01 10.57
N VAL A 12 1.83 5.35 11.57
CA VAL A 12 1.11 4.37 12.40
C VAL A 12 -0.36 4.78 12.46
N ALA A 13 -1.27 3.86 12.15
CA ALA A 13 -2.71 4.05 12.35
C ALA A 13 -3.29 2.89 13.17
N ALA A 14 -4.00 3.23 14.25
CA ALA A 14 -4.59 2.26 15.18
C ALA A 14 -3.60 1.14 15.62
N GLY A 15 -2.32 1.50 15.83
CA GLY A 15 -1.26 0.56 16.23
C GLY A 15 -0.66 -0.29 15.09
N ASN A 16 -1.05 -0.07 13.84
CA ASN A 16 -0.46 -0.74 12.68
C ASN A 16 0.51 0.21 11.98
N GLU A 17 1.72 -0.26 11.70
CA GLU A 17 2.68 0.45 10.88
C GLU A 17 2.25 0.45 9.40
N ILE A 18 2.41 1.58 8.73
CA ILE A 18 1.98 1.81 7.35
C ILE A 18 3.16 2.35 6.55
N ALA A 19 3.29 1.86 5.31
CA ALA A 19 4.23 2.35 4.33
C ALA A 19 3.47 2.73 3.04
N ILE A 20 3.61 3.98 2.63
CA ILE A 20 2.84 4.58 1.54
C ILE A 20 3.80 5.01 0.43
N GLN A 21 3.50 4.58 -0.79
CA GLN A 21 4.10 5.08 -2.01
C GLN A 21 3.11 5.99 -2.74
N CYS A 22 3.52 7.22 -3.02
CA CYS A 22 2.69 8.24 -3.65
C CYS A 22 3.21 8.51 -5.07
N LYS A 23 2.33 8.39 -6.07
CA LYS A 23 2.67 8.72 -7.47
C LYS A 23 1.66 9.71 -8.04
N ASN A 24 2.08 10.97 -8.15
CA ASN A 24 1.31 12.02 -8.83
C ASN A 24 1.54 11.97 -10.35
N TRP A 25 1.11 10.90 -11.00
CA TRP A 25 1.27 10.71 -12.44
C TRP A 25 -0.04 10.99 -13.16
N ALA A 26 0.01 11.63 -14.33
CA ALA A 26 -1.16 11.83 -15.18
C ALA A 26 -1.72 10.52 -15.74
N ASN A 27 -0.85 9.52 -15.95
CA ASN A 27 -1.21 8.21 -16.46
C ASN A 27 -1.49 7.20 -15.33
N LYS A 28 -2.28 6.18 -15.64
CA LYS A 28 -2.56 5.07 -14.73
C LYS A 28 -1.27 4.39 -14.25
N ILE A 29 -1.25 4.00 -12.98
CA ILE A 29 -0.13 3.29 -12.37
C ILE A 29 -0.03 1.86 -12.89
N GLY A 30 1.19 1.48 -13.28
CA GLY A 30 1.57 0.16 -13.77
C GLY A 30 1.87 -0.84 -12.65
N ARG A 31 1.93 -2.12 -13.04
CA ARG A 31 2.30 -3.23 -12.15
C ARG A 31 3.64 -3.01 -11.44
N ASN A 32 4.60 -2.42 -12.13
CA ASN A 32 5.96 -2.21 -11.65
C ASN A 32 6.01 -1.44 -10.31
N VAL A 33 5.15 -0.44 -10.12
CA VAL A 33 5.12 0.35 -8.86
C VAL A 33 4.66 -0.53 -7.69
N VAL A 34 3.68 -1.39 -7.92
CA VAL A 34 3.17 -2.30 -6.89
C VAL A 34 4.22 -3.37 -6.56
N ASP A 35 4.88 -3.93 -7.57
CA ASP A 35 5.94 -4.94 -7.38
C ASP A 35 7.14 -4.34 -6.64
N GLU A 36 7.48 -3.06 -6.89
CA GLU A 36 8.53 -2.33 -6.17
C GLU A 36 8.20 -2.20 -4.68
N LEU A 37 7.01 -1.69 -4.35
CA LEU A 37 6.56 -1.58 -2.96
C LEU A 37 6.49 -2.95 -2.26
N ALA A 38 6.00 -3.98 -2.95
CA ALA A 38 5.98 -5.35 -2.43
C ALA A 38 7.39 -5.85 -2.08
N GLY A 39 8.37 -5.57 -2.94
CA GLY A 39 9.78 -5.87 -2.69
C GLY A 39 10.30 -5.17 -1.42
N VAL A 40 9.92 -3.91 -1.20
CA VAL A 40 10.30 -3.16 0.02
C VAL A 40 9.65 -3.73 1.27
N LEU A 41 8.36 -4.08 1.21
CA LEU A 41 7.61 -4.66 2.33
C LEU A 41 8.09 -6.07 2.70
N SER A 42 8.70 -6.78 1.76
CA SER A 42 9.30 -8.09 2.01
C SER A 42 10.56 -8.05 2.88
N LYS A 43 11.19 -6.88 2.99
CA LYS A 43 12.39 -6.68 3.81
C LYS A 43 12.06 -6.77 5.30
N ARG A 44 13.02 -7.24 6.10
CA ARG A 44 12.81 -7.55 7.53
C ARG A 44 12.30 -6.34 8.33
N GLU A 45 12.80 -5.15 8.02
CA GLU A 45 12.47 -3.88 8.67
C GLU A 45 11.07 -3.34 8.34
N ASN A 46 10.42 -3.87 7.30
CA ASN A 46 9.08 -3.48 6.87
C ASN A 46 8.07 -4.62 6.97
N ARG A 47 8.48 -5.76 7.51
CA ARG A 47 7.64 -6.94 7.63
C ARG A 47 6.45 -6.65 8.54
N GLY A 48 5.25 -6.85 8.02
CA GLY A 48 4.00 -6.64 8.75
C GLY A 48 3.40 -5.25 8.60
N LYS A 49 4.09 -4.32 7.91
CA LYS A 49 3.52 -3.02 7.55
C LYS A 49 2.39 -3.19 6.53
N ILE A 50 1.39 -2.33 6.63
CA ILE A 50 0.36 -2.18 5.60
C ILE A 50 0.96 -1.37 4.45
N GLY A 51 0.94 -1.95 3.25
CA GLY A 51 1.40 -1.30 2.03
C GLY A 51 0.28 -0.55 1.34
N VAL A 52 0.53 0.70 0.96
CA VAL A 52 -0.44 1.55 0.25
C VAL A 52 0.22 2.21 -0.95
N VAL A 53 -0.43 2.17 -2.11
CA VAL A 53 -0.11 3.04 -3.24
C VAL A 53 -1.22 4.07 -3.39
N VAL A 54 -0.83 5.34 -3.55
CA VAL A 54 -1.73 6.48 -3.72
C VAL A 54 -1.46 7.14 -5.07
N ALA A 55 -2.49 7.24 -5.91
CA ALA A 55 -2.37 7.91 -7.21
C ALA A 55 -3.73 8.44 -7.71
N PRO A 56 -3.81 9.71 -8.15
CA PRO A 56 -5.06 10.32 -8.58
C PRO A 56 -5.56 9.78 -9.94
N SER A 57 -4.65 9.31 -10.80
CA SER A 57 -5.01 8.81 -12.14
C SER A 57 -5.43 7.34 -12.16
N GLY A 58 -5.49 6.69 -10.99
CA GLY A 58 -5.91 5.29 -10.84
C GLY A 58 -4.90 4.27 -11.39
N TYR A 59 -5.38 3.04 -11.59
CA TYR A 59 -4.52 1.85 -11.72
C TYR A 59 -4.85 1.00 -12.94
N THR A 60 -3.81 0.46 -13.58
CA THR A 60 -3.95 -0.54 -14.64
C THR A 60 -4.50 -1.87 -14.09
N PRO A 61 -5.10 -2.74 -14.93
CA PRO A 61 -5.52 -4.08 -14.50
C PRO A 61 -4.37 -4.91 -13.92
N GLY A 62 -3.15 -4.75 -14.47
CA GLY A 62 -1.94 -5.41 -13.98
C GLY A 62 -1.57 -4.97 -12.57
N ALA A 63 -1.64 -3.67 -12.28
CA ALA A 63 -1.42 -3.13 -10.93
C ALA A 63 -2.45 -3.66 -9.93
N ARG A 64 -3.74 -3.66 -10.29
CA ARG A 64 -4.81 -4.21 -9.44
C ARG A 64 -4.63 -5.69 -9.16
N LYS A 65 -4.14 -6.46 -10.13
CA LYS A 65 -3.82 -7.88 -9.94
C LYS A 65 -2.67 -8.06 -8.94
N ALA A 66 -1.56 -7.36 -9.15
CA ALA A 66 -0.40 -7.44 -8.25
C ALA A 66 -0.75 -6.99 -6.83
N ALA A 67 -1.58 -5.96 -6.68
CA ALA A 67 -1.99 -5.46 -5.38
C ALA A 67 -2.75 -6.51 -4.57
N ARG A 68 -3.66 -7.25 -5.21
CA ARG A 68 -4.33 -8.39 -4.58
C ARG A 68 -3.37 -9.53 -4.23
N GLU A 69 -2.39 -9.81 -5.08
CA GLU A 69 -1.37 -10.85 -4.83
C GLU A 69 -0.50 -10.51 -3.60
N HIS A 70 -0.21 -9.23 -3.39
CA HIS A 70 0.68 -8.76 -2.33
C HIS A 70 -0.03 -8.20 -1.09
N GLY A 71 -1.36 -8.08 -1.11
CA GLY A 71 -2.12 -7.44 -0.04
C GLY A 71 -1.80 -5.95 0.11
N ILE A 72 -1.62 -5.26 -1.02
CA ILE A 72 -1.35 -3.81 -1.08
C ILE A 72 -2.65 -3.07 -1.38
N ILE A 73 -2.90 -1.98 -0.65
CA ILE A 73 -4.04 -1.09 -0.89
C ILE A 73 -3.72 -0.18 -2.08
N LEU A 74 -4.68 -0.03 -2.99
CA LEU A 74 -4.61 0.93 -4.09
C LEU A 74 -5.72 1.95 -3.89
N THR A 75 -5.34 3.20 -3.63
CA THR A 75 -6.29 4.27 -3.30
C THR A 75 -5.90 5.58 -3.99
N ASP A 76 -6.68 6.63 -3.78
CA ASP A 76 -6.33 8.00 -4.12
C ASP A 76 -6.30 8.86 -2.85
N VAL A 77 -6.15 10.17 -3.00
CA VAL A 77 -6.00 11.08 -1.85
C VAL A 77 -7.33 11.29 -1.12
N GLU A 78 -8.46 11.13 -1.81
CA GLU A 78 -9.79 11.38 -1.24
C GLU A 78 -10.20 10.22 -0.33
N ASP A 79 -9.91 8.98 -0.74
CA ASP A 79 -10.33 7.77 -0.04
C ASP A 79 -9.24 7.16 0.89
N LEU A 80 -8.05 7.77 0.95
CA LEU A 80 -6.86 7.21 1.63
C LEU A 80 -7.13 6.77 3.08
N CYS A 81 -7.78 7.64 3.87
CA CYS A 81 -8.03 7.35 5.28
C CYS A 81 -8.99 6.18 5.45
N ASP A 82 -10.11 6.20 4.72
CA ASP A 82 -11.17 5.21 4.85
C ASP A 82 -10.67 3.83 4.42
N ASP A 83 -9.95 3.74 3.30
CA ASP A 83 -9.36 2.48 2.82
C ASP A 83 -8.37 1.87 3.81
N ILE A 84 -7.54 2.70 4.46
CA ILE A 84 -6.61 2.24 5.49
C ILE A 84 -7.37 1.71 6.71
N PHE A 85 -8.39 2.42 7.18
CA PHE A 85 -9.16 2.01 8.36
C PHE A 85 -9.99 0.74 8.10
N ASP A 86 -10.54 0.58 6.90
CA ASP A 86 -11.25 -0.63 6.49
C ASP A 86 -10.32 -1.85 6.47
N GLU A 87 -9.11 -1.73 5.91
CA GLU A 87 -8.12 -2.82 5.92
C GLU A 87 -7.74 -3.20 7.37
N ILE A 88 -7.55 -2.21 8.25
CA ILE A 88 -7.25 -2.46 9.67
C ILE A 88 -8.40 -3.22 10.33
N ALA A 89 -9.65 -2.80 10.11
CA ALA A 89 -10.82 -3.45 10.67
C ALA A 89 -10.95 -4.91 10.20
N GLU A 90 -10.73 -5.18 8.91
CA GLU A 90 -10.76 -6.53 8.35
C GLU A 90 -9.66 -7.43 8.95
N LYS A 91 -8.42 -6.92 9.08
CA LYS A 91 -7.34 -7.66 9.74
C LYS A 91 -7.65 -7.97 11.22
N GLN A 92 -8.29 -7.06 11.94
CA GLN A 92 -8.69 -7.29 13.34
C GLN A 92 -9.79 -8.36 13.44
N LYS A 93 -10.81 -8.32 12.58
CA LYS A 93 -11.85 -9.38 12.52
C LYS A 93 -11.23 -10.76 12.27
N SER A 94 -10.22 -10.84 11.40
CA SER A 94 -9.53 -12.10 11.10
C SER A 94 -8.74 -12.63 12.31
N LYS A 95 -8.11 -11.75 13.10
CA LYS A 95 -7.37 -12.13 14.32
C LYS A 95 -8.28 -12.63 15.44
N ASN A 96 -9.50 -12.09 15.57
CA ASN A 96 -10.45 -12.42 16.63
C ASN A 96 -11.30 -13.69 16.38
N ARG A 97 -11.06 -14.41 15.28
CA ARG A 97 -11.83 -15.62 14.92
C ARG A 97 -11.35 -16.92 15.60
N PHE A 98 -10.47 -16.83 16.60
CA PHE A 98 -9.92 -17.98 17.34
C PHE A 98 -10.03 -17.76 18.84
#